data_AF-A0A854E303-F1
#
_entry.id   AF-A0A854E303-F1
#
_cell.length_a   1.000
_cell.length_b   1.000
_cell.length_c   1.000
_cell.angle_alpha   90.00
_cell.angle_beta   90.00
_cell.angle_gamma   90.00
#
_symmetry.space_group_name_H-M   'P 1'
#
loop_
_entity.id
_entity.type
_entity.pdbx_description
1 polymer ?
#
loop_
_entity_poly.entity_id
_entity_poly.type
_entity_poly.pdbx_seq_one_letter_code
_entity_poly.pdbx_strand_id
1 'polypeptide(L)'
;MFRTVTCSVLLAAMIASACAANAASTSQVSLTDAAENASLIETRHSNSDGAAVTSMKTQYFANEEMSVSWDDQQVLVLCRETAYLKIPATKLKAGALTSEQRQMIVYQALMSGLGAVAGVIGPAGEVVAVADDGSETRSVGESSWAYGVERYEVITQRLPDGALRVRTHKTETVNTTPPAGPDDMFSTEDDQAARLSELAPVGSWTEVLIQGGARLPHMDPATSLKGWISMGDDQAATVGEARKLHDCK
;
A
#
# COMPACT_ATOMS: atom_id res chain seq x y z
N MET A 1 -25.83 -46.37 65.18
CA MET A 1 -26.50 -45.69 64.06
C MET A 1 -25.86 -46.24 62.78
N PHE A 2 -26.55 -47.13 62.08
CA PHE A 2 -26.06 -47.77 60.86
C PHE A 2 -26.14 -46.82 59.67
N ARG A 3 -25.07 -46.74 58.86
CA ARG A 3 -25.16 -46.47 57.41
C ARG A 3 -23.89 -46.93 56.71
N THR A 4 -23.98 -48.10 56.10
CA THR A 4 -23.22 -48.52 54.92
C THR A 4 -23.74 -47.77 53.69
N VAL A 5 -22.86 -47.21 52.86
CA VAL A 5 -23.01 -47.21 51.40
C VAL A 5 -21.61 -47.38 50.78
N THR A 6 -21.49 -48.47 50.04
CA THR A 6 -20.38 -48.91 49.20
C THR A 6 -20.47 -48.30 47.80
N CYS A 7 -19.36 -48.41 47.06
CA CYS A 7 -19.23 -48.57 45.60
C CYS A 7 -18.90 -47.36 44.69
N SER A 8 -17.83 -47.62 43.91
CA SER A 8 -17.63 -47.27 42.49
C SER A 8 -16.92 -45.93 42.21
N VAL A 9 -15.61 -45.95 41.87
CA VAL A 9 -15.02 -46.26 40.54
C VAL A 9 -15.21 -45.11 39.54
N LEU A 10 -14.14 -44.35 39.26
CA LEU A 10 -13.49 -44.25 37.94
C LEU A 10 -12.41 -43.14 37.94
N LEU A 11 -11.16 -43.54 37.75
CA LEU A 11 -10.09 -42.70 37.24
C LEU A 11 -10.50 -42.21 35.83
N ALA A 12 -10.78 -40.94 35.67
CA ALA A 12 -10.83 -40.29 34.36
C ALA A 12 -9.42 -39.77 34.02
N ALA A 13 -8.62 -40.61 33.35
CA ALA A 13 -7.42 -40.15 32.68
C ALA A 13 -7.84 -39.32 31.46
N MET A 14 -7.90 -37.99 31.61
CA MET A 14 -8.00 -37.10 30.46
C MET A 14 -6.63 -37.02 29.79
N ILE A 15 -6.47 -37.81 28.73
CA ILE A 15 -5.44 -37.58 27.72
C ILE A 15 -5.85 -36.27 27.03
N ALA A 16 -5.26 -35.16 27.48
CA ALA A 16 -5.25 -33.93 26.72
C ALA A 16 -4.42 -34.19 25.45
N SER A 17 -5.08 -34.67 24.40
CA SER A 17 -4.53 -34.61 23.05
C SER A 17 -4.49 -33.14 22.67
N ALA A 18 -3.43 -32.45 23.11
CA ALA A 18 -3.09 -31.14 22.60
C ALA A 18 -2.84 -31.32 21.10
N CYS A 19 -3.83 -30.97 20.28
CA CYS A 19 -3.58 -30.58 18.91
C CYS A 19 -2.69 -29.35 19.00
N ALA A 20 -1.38 -29.56 19.07
CA ALA A 20 -0.42 -28.54 18.70
C ALA A 20 -0.70 -28.26 17.22
N ALA A 21 -1.56 -27.28 16.95
CA ALA A 21 -1.57 -26.64 15.66
C ALA A 21 -0.14 -26.12 15.50
N ASN A 22 0.66 -26.80 14.68
CA ASN A 22 1.99 -26.33 14.33
C ASN A 22 1.77 -25.01 13.60
N ALA A 23 1.87 -23.90 14.33
CA ALA A 23 1.89 -22.58 13.72
C ALA A 23 3.03 -22.59 12.71
N ALA A 24 2.73 -22.17 11.47
CA ALA A 24 3.73 -22.11 10.42
C ALA A 24 4.91 -21.26 10.90
N SER A 25 6.13 -21.70 10.57
CA SER A 25 7.31 -20.86 10.74
C SER A 25 7.12 -19.56 9.97
N THR A 26 7.63 -18.47 10.53
CA THR A 26 7.55 -17.15 9.93
C THR A 26 8.94 -16.58 9.69
N SER A 27 9.09 -15.92 8.56
CA SER A 27 10.26 -15.10 8.23
C SER A 27 9.95 -13.62 8.43
N GLN A 28 10.95 -12.87 8.87
CA GLN A 28 10.89 -11.42 8.99
C GLN A 28 11.26 -10.78 7.65
N VAL A 29 10.47 -9.82 7.18
CA VAL A 29 10.67 -9.13 5.90
C VAL A 29 10.61 -7.62 6.11
N SER A 30 11.65 -6.89 5.71
CA SER A 30 11.62 -5.42 5.64
C SER A 30 10.79 -4.98 4.45
N LEU A 31 9.84 -4.07 4.69
CA LEU A 31 8.98 -3.51 3.66
C LEU A 31 9.72 -2.49 2.79
N THR A 32 10.62 -1.71 3.40
CA THR A 32 11.50 -0.79 2.66
C THR A 32 12.43 -1.55 1.73
N ASP A 33 13.15 -2.56 2.23
CA ASP A 33 14.05 -3.37 1.39
C ASP A 33 13.28 -4.08 0.26
N ALA A 34 12.09 -4.61 0.57
CA ALA A 34 11.26 -5.26 -0.43
C ALA A 34 10.81 -4.27 -1.53
N ALA A 35 10.44 -3.04 -1.16
CA ALA A 35 10.01 -2.01 -2.10
C ALA A 35 11.17 -1.45 -2.94
N GLU A 36 12.33 -1.22 -2.34
CA GLU A 36 13.54 -0.77 -3.05
C GLU A 36 13.99 -1.77 -4.13
N ASN A 37 13.83 -3.06 -3.85
CA ASN A 37 14.16 -4.15 -4.76
C ASN A 37 12.98 -4.63 -5.61
N ALA A 38 11.85 -3.94 -5.56
CA ALA A 38 10.67 -4.33 -6.33
C ALA A 38 10.91 -4.20 -7.83
N SER A 39 10.40 -5.17 -8.59
CA SER A 39 10.17 -5.03 -10.01
C SER A 39 8.80 -4.40 -10.29
N LEU A 40 7.83 -4.68 -9.43
CA LEU A 40 6.47 -4.17 -9.54
C LEU A 40 5.87 -3.96 -8.14
N ILE A 41 5.21 -2.82 -7.94
CA ILE A 41 4.32 -2.58 -6.80
C ILE A 41 2.90 -2.37 -7.34
N GLU A 42 1.95 -3.17 -6.87
CA GLU A 42 0.52 -2.92 -7.08
C GLU A 42 -0.10 -2.41 -5.78
N THR A 43 -0.86 -1.33 -5.86
CA THR A 43 -1.57 -0.74 -4.74
C THR A 43 -3.05 -0.84 -4.99
N ARG A 44 -3.80 -1.24 -3.96
CA ARG A 44 -5.25 -1.14 -3.92
C ARG A 44 -5.66 -0.39 -2.68
N HIS A 45 -6.62 0.50 -2.83
CA HIS A 45 -7.09 1.32 -1.74
C HIS A 45 -8.61 1.48 -1.80
N SER A 46 -9.25 1.46 -0.64
CA SER A 46 -10.66 1.83 -0.51
C SER A 46 -10.84 2.77 0.67
N ASN A 47 -11.63 3.82 0.44
CA ASN A 47 -11.88 4.85 1.43
C ASN A 47 -12.85 4.43 2.53
N SER A 48 -13.61 3.33 2.38
CA SER A 48 -14.47 2.78 3.43
C SER A 48 -14.92 1.38 3.05
N ASP A 49 -15.53 0.65 4.00
CA ASP A 49 -16.14 -0.64 3.69
C ASP A 49 -17.20 -0.49 2.57
N GLY A 50 -17.02 -1.25 1.49
CA GLY A 50 -17.92 -1.23 0.32
C GLY A 50 -17.71 -0.06 -0.66
N ALA A 51 -16.78 0.86 -0.41
CA ALA A 51 -16.43 1.89 -1.39
C ALA A 51 -15.66 1.31 -2.58
N ALA A 52 -15.71 2.02 -3.71
CA ALA A 52 -14.96 1.66 -4.92
C ALA A 52 -13.47 1.54 -4.61
N VAL A 53 -12.85 0.48 -5.14
CA VAL A 53 -11.41 0.23 -4.96
C VAL A 53 -10.66 0.94 -6.07
N THR A 54 -9.76 1.85 -5.69
CA THR A 54 -8.79 2.43 -6.61
C THR A 54 -7.57 1.51 -6.67
N SER A 55 -7.10 1.22 -7.88
CA SER A 55 -5.92 0.39 -8.11
C SER A 55 -4.86 1.15 -8.90
N MET A 56 -3.61 0.99 -8.50
CA MET A 56 -2.44 1.57 -9.17
C MET A 56 -1.37 0.50 -9.34
N LYS A 57 -0.60 0.62 -10.42
CA LYS A 57 0.49 -0.29 -10.76
C LYS A 57 1.75 0.54 -11.03
N THR A 58 2.82 0.30 -10.29
CA THR A 58 4.12 0.95 -10.48
C THR A 58 5.17 -0.09 -10.86
N GLN A 59 5.52 -0.11 -12.14
CA GLN A 59 6.55 -0.96 -12.72
C GLN A 59 7.89 -0.24 -12.71
N TYR A 60 8.91 -0.91 -12.18
CA TYR A 60 10.30 -0.44 -12.20
C TYR A 60 11.10 -1.24 -13.23
N PHE A 61 11.94 -0.53 -14.00
CA PHE A 61 12.83 -1.12 -14.99
C PHE A 61 14.30 -1.05 -14.52
N ALA A 62 15.15 -1.92 -15.08
CA ALA A 62 16.56 -2.00 -14.69
C ALA A 62 17.36 -0.76 -15.09
N ASN A 63 16.97 -0.09 -16.18
CA ASN A 63 17.53 1.19 -16.61
C ASN A 63 16.93 2.40 -15.90
N GLU A 64 16.30 2.18 -14.74
CA GLU A 64 15.70 3.22 -13.88
C GLU A 64 14.52 3.97 -14.49
N GLU A 65 13.95 3.43 -15.56
CA GLU A 65 12.63 3.86 -16.02
C GLU A 65 11.55 3.41 -15.06
N MET A 66 10.43 4.12 -15.10
CA MET A 66 9.27 3.81 -14.30
C MET A 66 8.01 3.98 -15.12
N SER A 67 7.08 3.05 -14.99
CA SER A 67 5.72 3.24 -15.47
C SER A 67 4.73 3.11 -14.34
N VAL A 68 3.86 4.10 -14.20
CA VAL A 68 2.78 4.13 -13.24
C VAL A 68 1.47 4.15 -14.01
N SER A 69 0.56 3.22 -13.75
CA SER A 69 -0.77 3.19 -14.39
C SER A 69 -1.88 3.07 -13.36
N TRP A 70 -2.98 3.77 -13.60
CA TRP A 70 -4.19 3.71 -12.78
C TRP A 70 -5.40 3.94 -13.67
N ASP A 71 -6.45 3.15 -13.49
CA ASP A 71 -7.59 3.08 -14.42
C ASP A 71 -7.13 2.90 -15.89
N ASP A 72 -7.33 3.93 -16.71
CA ASP A 72 -6.95 4.07 -18.12
C ASP A 72 -5.90 5.19 -18.33
N GLN A 73 -5.31 5.69 -17.25
CA GLN A 73 -4.27 6.71 -17.22
C GLN A 73 -2.91 6.07 -16.95
N GLN A 74 -1.86 6.72 -17.46
CA GLN A 74 -0.50 6.23 -17.31
C GLN A 74 0.51 7.38 -17.30
N VAL A 75 1.52 7.25 -16.46
CA VAL A 75 2.75 8.03 -16.50
C VAL A 75 3.89 7.08 -16.86
N LEU A 76 4.75 7.53 -17.77
CA LEU A 76 5.98 6.86 -18.13
C LEU A 76 7.12 7.86 -17.89
N VAL A 77 8.04 7.52 -17.00
CA VAL A 77 9.27 8.28 -16.79
C VAL A 77 10.41 7.54 -17.46
N LEU A 78 11.00 8.21 -18.44
CA LEU A 78 12.17 7.78 -19.17
C LEU A 78 13.38 8.56 -18.65
N CYS A 79 14.55 7.92 -18.64
CA CYS A 79 15.82 8.63 -18.50
C CYS A 79 15.92 9.46 -17.21
N ARG A 80 15.35 8.93 -16.12
CA ARG A 80 15.25 9.52 -14.77
C ARG A 80 14.37 10.78 -14.65
N GLU A 81 14.17 11.55 -15.72
CA GLU A 81 13.54 12.88 -15.61
C GLU A 81 12.44 13.14 -16.66
N THR A 82 12.49 12.50 -17.82
CA THR A 82 11.54 12.78 -18.90
C THR A 82 10.23 12.03 -18.69
N ALA A 83 9.20 12.75 -18.28
CA ALA A 83 7.87 12.18 -18.09
C ALA A 83 6.96 12.34 -19.31
N TYR A 84 6.19 11.29 -19.60
CA TYR A 84 5.10 11.26 -20.57
C TYR A 84 3.81 10.88 -19.84
N LEU A 85 2.75 11.62 -20.11
CA LEU A 85 1.45 11.44 -19.49
C LEU A 85 0.42 11.00 -20.53
N LYS A 86 -0.21 9.85 -20.31
CA LYS A 86 -1.34 9.37 -21.10
C LYS A 86 -2.62 9.53 -20.30
N ILE A 87 -3.49 10.42 -20.77
CA ILE A 87 -4.83 10.60 -20.21
C ILE A 87 -5.84 10.50 -21.36
N PRO A 88 -6.88 9.65 -21.23
CA PRO A 88 -7.93 9.57 -22.22
C PRO A 88 -8.62 10.92 -22.43
N ALA A 89 -8.91 11.26 -23.69
CA ALA A 89 -9.55 12.53 -24.04
C ALA A 89 -10.90 12.73 -23.33
N THR A 90 -11.62 11.65 -23.02
CA THR A 90 -12.89 11.68 -22.27
C THR A 90 -12.73 12.19 -20.83
N LYS A 91 -11.53 12.07 -20.23
CA LYS A 91 -11.22 12.55 -18.88
C LYS A 91 -10.68 13.99 -18.87
N LEU A 92 -10.30 14.53 -20.03
CA LEU A 92 -9.87 15.92 -20.18
C LEU A 92 -11.11 16.82 -20.28
N LYS A 93 -11.51 17.44 -19.16
CA LYS A 93 -12.67 18.36 -19.11
C LYS A 93 -12.48 19.53 -20.08
N ALA A 94 -13.14 19.51 -21.25
CA ALA A 94 -13.30 20.59 -22.25
C ALA A 94 -12.08 21.49 -22.59
N GLY A 95 -10.88 21.14 -22.17
CA GLY A 95 -9.68 21.95 -22.28
C GLY A 95 -8.42 21.13 -21.99
N ALA A 96 -7.27 21.61 -22.49
CA ALA A 96 -5.98 21.00 -22.23
C ALA A 96 -5.56 21.20 -20.77
N LEU A 97 -4.90 20.21 -20.18
CA LEU A 97 -4.31 20.34 -18.84
C LEU A 97 -3.25 21.45 -18.85
N THR A 98 -3.27 22.29 -17.83
CA THR A 98 -2.20 23.27 -17.56
C THR A 98 -0.90 22.55 -17.20
N SER A 99 0.25 23.22 -17.35
CA SER A 99 1.54 22.63 -16.97
C SER A 99 1.58 22.22 -15.50
N GLU A 100 1.01 23.03 -14.62
CA GLU A 100 0.89 22.74 -13.19
C GLU A 100 0.06 21.48 -12.91
N GLN A 101 -1.09 21.33 -13.57
CA GLN A 101 -1.92 20.13 -13.44
C GLN A 101 -1.17 18.88 -13.89
N ARG A 102 -0.42 18.95 -15.00
CA ARG A 102 0.37 17.82 -15.48
C ARG A 102 1.50 17.47 -14.52
N GLN A 103 2.20 18.46 -13.99
CA GLN A 103 3.27 18.26 -12.99
C GLN A 103 2.72 17.61 -11.72
N MET A 104 1.56 18.07 -11.23
CA MET A 104 0.90 17.48 -10.07
C MET A 104 0.54 16.01 -10.30
N ILE A 105 -0.03 15.67 -11.47
CA ILE A 105 -0.38 14.28 -11.81
C ILE A 105 0.87 13.40 -11.88
N VAL A 106 1.93 13.87 -12.54
CA VAL A 106 3.20 13.12 -12.62
C VAL A 106 3.81 12.93 -11.24
N TYR A 107 3.84 13.96 -10.40
CA TYR A 107 4.35 13.87 -9.04
C TYR A 107 3.56 12.86 -8.19
N GLN A 108 2.23 12.94 -8.22
CA GLN A 108 1.37 11.98 -7.51
C GLN A 108 1.58 10.54 -8.01
N ALA A 109 1.72 10.35 -9.32
CA ALA A 109 2.00 9.04 -9.90
C ALA A 109 3.34 8.49 -9.40
N LEU A 110 4.41 9.29 -9.44
CA LEU A 110 5.75 8.89 -8.99
C LEU A 110 5.78 8.50 -7.51
N MET A 111 5.03 9.23 -6.67
CA MET A 111 4.95 8.94 -5.25
C MET A 111 4.02 7.76 -4.92
N SER A 112 3.17 7.31 -5.83
CA SER A 112 2.10 6.36 -5.51
C SER A 112 2.58 4.99 -5.03
N GLY A 113 3.61 4.41 -5.66
CA GLY A 113 4.10 3.07 -5.32
C GLY A 113 4.75 3.05 -3.94
N LEU A 114 5.86 3.77 -3.78
CA LEU A 114 6.58 3.87 -2.51
C LEU A 114 5.75 4.56 -1.42
N GLY A 115 4.93 5.55 -1.77
CA GLY A 115 4.02 6.22 -0.83
C GLY A 115 2.96 5.29 -0.28
N ALA A 116 2.44 4.35 -1.08
CA ALA A 116 1.54 3.31 -0.59
C ALA A 116 2.24 2.33 0.35
N VAL A 117 3.48 1.95 0.05
CA VAL A 117 4.29 1.11 0.97
C VAL A 117 4.52 1.85 2.29
N ALA A 118 4.91 3.12 2.26
CA ALA A 118 5.04 3.94 3.46
C ALA A 118 3.71 4.03 4.24
N GLY A 119 2.59 4.13 3.53
CA GLY A 119 1.25 4.13 4.12
C GLY A 119 0.89 2.84 4.85
N VAL A 120 1.40 1.67 4.42
CA VAL A 120 1.20 0.42 5.16
C VAL A 120 2.26 0.18 6.24
N ILE A 121 3.47 0.75 6.11
CA ILE A 121 4.54 0.65 7.12
C ILE A 121 4.10 1.27 8.46
N GLY A 122 3.40 2.41 8.43
CA GLY A 122 2.91 3.07 9.65
C GLY A 122 2.17 2.11 10.59
N PRO A 123 1.08 1.47 10.15
CA PRO A 123 0.34 0.50 10.96
C PRO A 123 0.99 -0.90 11.03
N ALA A 124 1.62 -1.41 9.97
CA ALA A 124 2.16 -2.78 9.96
C ALA A 124 3.53 -2.91 10.66
N GLY A 125 4.26 -1.81 10.80
CA GLY A 125 5.68 -1.79 11.11
C GLY A 125 6.55 -1.98 9.87
N GLU A 126 7.81 -1.56 9.97
CA GLU A 126 8.80 -1.69 8.89
C GLU A 126 9.18 -3.14 8.61
N VAL A 127 9.21 -3.99 9.64
CA VAL A 127 9.53 -5.41 9.52
C VAL A 127 8.29 -6.23 9.88
N VAL A 128 7.84 -7.04 8.93
CA VAL A 128 6.64 -7.87 9.08
C VAL A 128 6.98 -9.36 9.12
N ALA A 129 6.24 -10.11 9.94
CA ALA A 129 6.25 -11.56 9.90
C ALA A 129 5.43 -12.05 8.71
N VAL A 130 5.94 -13.05 7.99
CA VAL A 130 5.26 -13.71 6.87
C VAL A 130 5.43 -15.21 7.02
N ALA A 131 4.36 -15.99 6.93
CA ALA A 131 4.46 -17.44 7.02
C ALA A 131 5.24 -18.03 5.83
N ASP A 132 6.15 -18.95 6.14
CA ASP A 132 7.04 -19.59 5.15
C ASP A 132 6.27 -20.54 4.21
N ASP A 133 5.10 -21.01 4.64
CA ASP A 133 4.21 -21.88 3.85
C ASP A 133 3.22 -21.10 2.97
N GLY A 134 3.30 -19.76 2.97
CA GLY A 134 2.42 -18.88 2.18
C GLY A 134 1.03 -18.67 2.78
N SER A 135 0.76 -19.16 3.99
CA SER A 135 -0.48 -18.85 4.71
C SER A 135 -0.56 -17.37 5.13
N GLU A 136 -1.77 -16.87 5.33
CA GLU A 136 -1.98 -15.51 5.84
C GLU A 136 -1.55 -15.42 7.32
N THR A 137 -0.76 -14.41 7.65
CA THR A 137 -0.52 -13.98 9.02
C THR A 137 -1.36 -12.75 9.34
N ARG A 138 -1.89 -12.68 10.57
CA ARG A 138 -2.72 -11.57 11.04
C ARG A 138 -2.16 -10.98 12.32
N SER A 139 -2.16 -9.66 12.41
CA SER A 139 -1.77 -8.91 13.61
C SER A 139 -2.61 -7.65 13.75
N VAL A 140 -2.46 -6.97 14.89
CA VAL A 140 -3.02 -5.64 15.11
C VAL A 140 -1.88 -4.63 15.03
N GLY A 141 -2.12 -3.55 14.30
CA GLY A 141 -1.21 -2.43 14.12
C GLY A 141 -1.78 -1.15 14.71
N GLU A 142 -0.91 -0.23 15.12
CA GLU A 142 -1.31 1.11 15.57
C GLU A 142 -0.48 2.17 14.84
N SER A 143 -1.11 3.28 14.50
CA SER A 143 -0.45 4.48 13.97
C SER A 143 -0.87 5.69 14.80
N SER A 144 0.10 6.52 15.20
CA SER A 144 -0.19 7.73 15.98
C SER A 144 -0.72 8.85 15.08
N TRP A 145 -1.68 9.61 15.60
CA TRP A 145 -2.11 10.89 15.02
C TRP A 145 -2.06 11.98 16.09
N ALA A 146 -2.35 13.23 15.71
CA ALA A 146 -2.14 14.40 16.57
C ALA A 146 -2.75 14.28 17.99
N TYR A 147 -3.86 13.55 18.15
CA TYR A 147 -4.59 13.45 19.41
C TYR A 147 -4.88 12.01 19.86
N GLY A 148 -4.16 11.02 19.33
CA GLY A 148 -4.29 9.64 19.80
C GLY A 148 -3.74 8.60 18.83
N VAL A 149 -4.47 7.49 18.68
CA VAL A 149 -4.06 6.35 17.86
C VAL A 149 -5.14 5.89 16.89
N GLU A 150 -4.74 5.50 15.69
CA GLU A 150 -5.53 4.73 14.73
C GLU A 150 -5.16 3.25 14.88
N ARG A 151 -6.15 2.35 14.94
CA ARG A 151 -5.93 0.91 15.04
C ARG A 151 -6.28 0.21 13.74
N TYR A 152 -5.52 -0.84 13.43
CA TYR A 152 -5.63 -1.56 12.18
C TYR A 152 -5.58 -3.07 12.39
N GLU A 153 -6.37 -3.81 11.62
CA GLU A 153 -6.03 -5.20 11.28
C GLU A 153 -4.96 -5.18 10.20
N VAL A 154 -3.90 -5.96 10.41
CA VAL A 154 -2.79 -6.12 9.45
C VAL A 154 -2.75 -7.56 8.99
N ILE A 155 -2.76 -7.76 7.68
CA ILE A 155 -2.65 -9.07 7.03
C ILE A 155 -1.39 -9.06 6.17
N THR A 156 -0.55 -10.09 6.35
CA THR A 156 0.64 -10.30 5.54
C THR A 156 0.66 -11.70 4.96
N GLN A 157 1.20 -11.84 3.75
CA GLN A 157 1.24 -13.12 3.05
C GLN A 157 2.30 -13.13 1.96
N ARG A 158 2.97 -14.26 1.74
CA ARG A 158 3.69 -14.51 0.49
C ARG A 158 2.77 -15.25 -0.48
N LEU A 159 2.44 -14.61 -1.59
CA LEU A 159 1.57 -15.18 -2.61
C LEU A 159 2.30 -16.29 -3.41
N PRO A 160 1.57 -17.17 -4.12
CA PRO A 160 2.18 -18.26 -4.89
C PRO A 160 3.16 -17.83 -5.98
N ASP A 161 3.02 -16.62 -6.50
CA ASP A 161 3.95 -16.00 -7.47
C ASP A 161 5.19 -15.37 -6.79
N GLY A 162 5.29 -15.47 -5.47
CA GLY A 162 6.37 -14.92 -4.66
C GLY A 162 6.15 -13.49 -4.20
N ALA A 163 5.07 -12.82 -4.65
CA ALA A 163 4.77 -11.45 -4.26
C ALA A 163 4.51 -11.34 -2.76
N LEU A 164 5.04 -10.30 -2.12
CA LEU A 164 4.71 -9.96 -0.76
C LEU A 164 3.42 -9.14 -0.75
N ARG A 165 2.39 -9.66 -0.09
CA ARG A 165 1.14 -8.96 0.17
C ARG A 165 1.16 -8.39 1.58
N VAL A 166 0.85 -7.10 1.72
CA VAL A 166 0.59 -6.43 2.99
C VAL A 166 -0.71 -5.66 2.86
N ARG A 167 -1.66 -5.89 3.77
CA ARG A 167 -2.92 -5.18 3.84
C ARG A 167 -3.14 -4.63 5.22
N THR A 168 -3.57 -3.38 5.29
CA THR A 168 -3.93 -2.69 6.52
C THR A 168 -5.38 -2.24 6.40
N HIS A 169 -6.21 -2.58 7.39
CA HIS A 169 -7.62 -2.20 7.44
C HIS A 169 -7.88 -1.46 8.74
N LYS A 170 -8.34 -0.22 8.65
CA LYS A 170 -8.56 0.64 9.80
C LYS A 170 -9.81 0.18 10.55
N THR A 171 -9.65 -0.20 11.80
CA THR A 171 -10.72 -0.72 12.65
C THR A 171 -11.20 0.31 13.67
N GLU A 172 -10.36 1.26 14.06
CA GLU A 172 -10.71 2.25 15.08
C GLU A 172 -9.90 3.55 14.92
N THR A 173 -10.49 4.66 15.36
CA THR A 173 -9.76 5.89 15.69
C THR A 173 -10.05 6.22 17.15
N VAL A 174 -9.00 6.30 17.97
CA VAL A 174 -9.10 6.62 19.39
C VAL A 174 -8.51 8.00 19.62
N ASN A 175 -9.30 8.90 20.20
CA ASN A 175 -8.81 10.15 20.76
C ASN A 175 -8.42 9.87 22.23
N THR A 176 -7.17 10.15 22.57
CA THR A 176 -6.62 9.97 23.92
C THR A 176 -6.31 11.29 24.60
N THR A 177 -6.51 12.41 23.92
CA THR A 177 -6.30 13.76 24.45
C THR A 177 -7.44 14.13 25.39
N PRO A 178 -7.14 14.66 26.59
CA PRO A 178 -8.18 15.17 27.49
C PRO A 178 -9.01 16.28 26.84
N PRO A 179 -10.25 16.52 27.30
CA PRO A 179 -11.03 17.67 26.88
C PRO A 179 -10.26 18.98 27.11
N ALA A 180 -10.36 19.89 26.14
CA ALA A 180 -9.73 21.21 26.25
C ALA A 180 -10.35 22.02 27.40
N GLY A 181 -9.52 22.74 28.15
CA GLY A 181 -9.95 23.69 29.15
C GLY A 181 -10.47 24.99 28.54
N PRO A 182 -11.21 25.81 29.30
CA PRO A 182 -11.78 27.06 28.80
C PRO A 182 -10.74 28.13 28.43
N ASP A 183 -9.51 28.01 28.94
CA ASP A 183 -8.40 28.93 28.68
C ASP A 183 -7.38 28.38 27.66
N ASP A 184 -7.63 27.19 27.10
CA ASP A 184 -6.72 26.57 26.14
C ASP A 184 -6.80 27.25 24.78
N MET A 185 -5.66 27.74 24.30
CA MET A 185 -5.53 28.44 23.02
C MET A 185 -5.10 27.49 21.87
N PHE A 186 -4.82 26.23 22.17
CA PHE A 186 -4.39 25.19 21.21
C PHE A 186 -4.99 23.85 21.59
N SER A 187 -5.14 22.94 20.61
CA SER A 187 -5.78 21.63 20.82
C SER A 187 -7.22 21.75 21.32
N THR A 188 -7.90 22.82 20.89
CA THR A 188 -9.32 23.05 21.18
C THR A 188 -10.18 21.92 20.61
N GLU A 189 -11.43 21.79 21.06
CA GLU A 189 -12.35 20.78 20.50
C GLU A 189 -12.51 20.94 18.98
N ASP A 190 -12.55 22.17 18.49
CA ASP A 190 -12.60 22.48 17.05
C ASP A 190 -11.32 22.05 16.33
N ASP A 191 -10.13 22.29 16.91
CA ASP A 191 -8.86 21.82 16.34
C ASP A 191 -8.82 20.29 16.29
N GLN A 192 -9.28 19.62 17.35
CA GLN A 192 -9.34 18.16 17.42
C GLN A 192 -10.29 17.58 16.39
N ALA A 193 -11.48 18.16 16.24
CA ALA A 193 -12.47 17.76 15.24
C ALA A 193 -11.94 17.99 13.81
N ALA A 194 -11.29 19.12 13.56
CA ALA A 194 -10.67 19.40 12.27
C ALA A 194 -9.60 18.35 11.93
N ARG A 195 -8.69 18.03 12.84
CA ARG A 195 -7.67 16.99 12.62
C ARG A 195 -8.26 15.59 12.47
N LEU A 196 -9.30 15.27 13.23
CA LEU A 196 -10.01 13.99 13.09
C LEU A 196 -10.62 13.85 11.69
N SER A 197 -11.11 14.95 11.11
CA SER A 197 -11.71 14.95 9.75
C SER A 197 -10.69 14.75 8.62
N GLU A 198 -9.40 14.99 8.88
CA GLU A 198 -8.31 14.74 7.92
C GLU A 198 -7.91 13.25 7.86
N LEU A 199 -8.30 12.46 8.87
CA LEU A 199 -7.97 11.03 8.91
C LEU A 199 -8.85 10.22 7.97
N ALA A 200 -8.29 9.12 7.45
CA ALA A 200 -9.09 8.13 6.74
C ALA A 200 -10.18 7.58 7.66
N PRO A 201 -11.42 7.36 7.19
CA PRO A 201 -12.48 6.88 8.05
C PRO A 201 -12.25 5.41 8.44
N VAL A 202 -12.88 4.98 9.54
CA VAL A 202 -12.92 3.56 9.93
C VAL A 202 -13.55 2.74 8.81
N GLY A 203 -12.99 1.56 8.55
CA GLY A 203 -13.34 0.71 7.40
C GLY A 203 -12.51 0.98 6.14
N SER A 204 -11.70 2.05 6.11
CA SER A 204 -10.73 2.24 5.03
C SER A 204 -9.65 1.16 5.05
N TRP A 205 -9.12 0.81 3.89
CA TRP A 205 -8.01 -0.13 3.80
C TRP A 205 -7.09 0.15 2.63
N THR A 206 -5.85 -0.26 2.79
CA THR A 206 -4.81 -0.24 1.76
C THR A 206 -4.18 -1.63 1.68
N GLU A 207 -3.99 -2.13 0.47
CA GLU A 207 -3.27 -3.36 0.16
C GLU A 207 -2.15 -3.03 -0.82
N VAL A 208 -0.95 -3.50 -0.53
CA VAL A 208 0.19 -3.45 -1.44
C VAL A 208 0.64 -4.86 -1.78
N LEU A 209 0.93 -5.10 -3.05
CA LEU A 209 1.58 -6.30 -3.57
C LEU A 209 2.95 -5.88 -4.09
N ILE A 210 4.00 -6.35 -3.43
CA ILE A 210 5.38 -6.04 -3.76
C ILE A 210 5.98 -7.28 -4.44
N GLN A 211 6.15 -7.20 -5.75
CA GLN A 211 6.82 -8.22 -6.54
C GLN A 211 8.31 -7.90 -6.61
N GLY A 212 9.15 -8.78 -6.05
CA GLY A 212 10.59 -8.71 -6.21
C GLY A 212 11.07 -9.27 -7.56
N GLY A 213 12.35 -9.62 -7.62
CA GLY A 213 12.94 -10.32 -8.77
C GLY A 213 13.55 -9.40 -9.82
N ALA A 214 13.99 -10.00 -10.93
CA ALA A 214 14.66 -9.27 -11.99
C ALA A 214 13.71 -8.27 -12.66
N ARG A 215 14.10 -7.00 -12.67
CA ARG A 215 13.42 -5.96 -13.44
C ARG A 215 13.55 -6.24 -14.94
N LEU A 216 12.51 -5.91 -15.69
CA LEU A 216 12.63 -5.81 -17.14
C LEU A 216 13.73 -4.79 -17.48
N PRO A 217 14.53 -5.02 -18.53
CA PRO A 217 15.69 -4.17 -18.82
C PRO A 217 15.29 -2.71 -19.03
N HIS A 218 14.21 -2.50 -19.78
CA HIS A 218 13.69 -1.18 -20.15
C HIS A 218 12.27 -1.34 -20.73
N MET A 219 11.53 -0.23 -20.86
CA MET A 219 10.27 -0.20 -21.61
C MET A 219 10.53 -0.57 -23.08
N ASP A 220 9.59 -1.22 -23.77
CA ASP A 220 9.75 -1.61 -25.18
C ASP A 220 10.00 -0.35 -26.05
N PRO A 221 11.15 -0.23 -26.75
CA PRO A 221 11.47 0.91 -27.60
C PRO A 221 10.43 1.16 -28.70
N ALA A 222 9.73 0.13 -29.17
CA ALA A 222 8.70 0.24 -30.20
C ALA A 222 7.35 0.77 -29.67
N THR A 223 7.21 0.95 -28.35
CA THR A 223 5.99 1.50 -27.75
C THR A 223 5.69 2.87 -28.35
N SER A 224 4.50 3.03 -28.94
CA SER A 224 4.07 4.30 -29.49
C SER A 224 3.75 5.30 -28.37
N LEU A 225 4.27 6.51 -28.53
CA LEU A 225 3.94 7.68 -27.73
C LEU A 225 2.84 8.54 -28.37
N LYS A 226 2.14 8.03 -29.39
CA LYS A 226 1.00 8.73 -29.99
C LYS A 226 -0.10 8.94 -28.94
N GLY A 227 -0.52 10.19 -28.78
CA GLY A 227 -1.54 10.57 -27.81
C GLY A 227 -1.03 10.69 -26.37
N TRP A 228 0.28 10.54 -26.15
CA TRP A 228 0.92 10.90 -24.90
C TRP A 228 1.25 12.39 -24.90
N ILE A 229 1.21 12.98 -23.72
CA ILE A 229 1.56 14.37 -23.47
C ILE A 229 2.98 14.37 -22.91
N SER A 230 3.94 14.89 -23.68
CA SER A 230 5.29 15.14 -23.19
C SER A 230 5.27 16.25 -22.12
N MET A 231 6.06 16.06 -21.06
CA MET A 231 6.29 17.09 -20.05
C MET A 231 7.42 18.05 -20.44
N GLY A 232 8.24 17.70 -21.44
CA GLY A 232 9.23 18.57 -22.05
C GLY A 232 8.74 19.17 -23.37
N ASP A 233 9.63 19.92 -24.03
CA ASP A 233 9.35 20.56 -25.32
C ASP A 233 9.40 19.56 -26.50
N ASP A 234 10.07 18.42 -26.30
CA ASP A 234 10.29 17.42 -27.33
C ASP A 234 9.10 16.46 -27.49
N GLN A 235 8.77 16.15 -28.74
CA GLN A 235 7.70 15.24 -29.14
C GLN A 235 8.30 14.03 -29.86
N ALA A 236 8.49 12.92 -29.15
CA ALA A 236 8.90 11.64 -29.73
C ALA A 236 7.68 10.83 -30.18
N ALA A 237 7.80 10.08 -31.28
CA ALA A 237 6.72 9.19 -31.73
C ALA A 237 6.77 7.83 -31.01
N THR A 238 7.94 7.44 -30.51
CA THR A 238 8.19 6.17 -29.81
C THR A 238 9.10 6.34 -28.60
N VAL A 239 9.07 5.37 -27.67
CA VAL A 239 10.00 5.33 -26.53
C VAL A 239 11.46 5.31 -26.98
N GLY A 240 11.79 4.56 -28.04
CA GLY A 240 13.16 4.51 -28.56
C GLY A 240 13.63 5.84 -29.14
N GLU A 241 12.73 6.63 -29.74
CA GLU A 241 13.04 7.99 -30.17
C GLU A 241 13.19 8.94 -28.99
N ALA A 242 12.30 8.86 -27.99
CA ALA A 242 12.39 9.66 -26.76
C ALA A 242 13.76 9.47 -26.09
N ARG A 243 14.23 8.23 -25.98
CA ARG A 243 15.55 7.94 -25.42
C ARG A 243 16.69 8.61 -26.19
N LYS A 244 16.63 8.57 -27.53
CA LYS A 244 17.63 9.21 -28.38
C LYS A 244 17.62 10.74 -28.25
N LEU A 245 16.46 11.36 -28.07
CA LEU A 245 16.36 12.81 -27.88
C LEU A 245 16.94 13.26 -26.54
N HIS A 246 16.86 12.40 -25.51
CA HIS A 246 17.35 12.67 -24.17
C HIS A 246 18.69 11.98 -23.85
N ASP A 247 19.43 11.53 -24.88
CA ASP A 247 20.77 10.91 -24.78
C ASP A 247 20.90 9.77 -23.74
N CYS A 248 19.83 8.99 -23.55
CA CYS A 248 19.78 7.84 -22.65
C CYS A 248 19.82 6.51 -23.41
N LYS A 249 20.53 5.52 -22.84
CA LYS A 249 20.77 4.21 -23.45
C LYS A 249 19.63 3.22 -23.19
#